data_AF-A0A1R3GJS5-F1
#
_entry.id   AF-A0A1R3GJS5-F1
#
_cell.length_a   1.000
_cell.length_b   1.000
_cell.length_c   1.000
_cell.angle_alpha   90.00
_cell.angle_beta   90.00
_cell.angle_gamma   90.00
#
_symmetry.space_group_name_H-M   'P 1'
#
loop_
_entity.id
_entity.type
_entity.pdbx_description
1 polymer ?
#
loop_
_entity_poly.entity_id
_entity_poly.type
_entity_poly.pdbx_seq_one_letter_code
_entity_poly.pdbx_strand_id
1 'polypeptide(L)' 'MDKNENTALHLACKYKHLDEVKTLIQEDPEEFSYYPNNFYETPLYITARNGGGQRAAAEKDIGH' A
#
# COMPACT_ATOMS: atom_id res chain seq x y z
N MET A 1 -6.05 11.83 2.68
CA MET A 1 -6.51 10.56 2.09
C MET A 1 -7.62 10.85 1.09
N ASP A 2 -7.84 10.00 0.09
CA ASP A 2 -8.97 10.16 -0.84
C ASP A 2 -10.30 9.62 -0.26
N LYS A 3 -11.36 9.55 -1.08
CA LYS A 3 -12.69 9.05 -0.68
C LYS A 3 -12.70 7.56 -0.28
N ASN A 4 -11.67 6.82 -0.66
CA ASN A 4 -11.48 5.41 -0.36
C ASN A 4 -10.40 5.20 0.71
N GLU A 5 -10.00 6.24 1.43
CA GLU A 5 -8.90 6.20 2.40
C GLU A 5 -7.54 5.85 1.79
N ASN A 6 -7.36 6.07 0.48
CA ASN A 6 -6.02 5.94 -0.11
C ASN A 6 -5.15 7.11 0.36
N THR A 7 -4.00 6.76 0.93
CA THR A 7 -2.88 7.68 1.16
C THR A 7 -2.14 7.96 -0.14
N ALA A 8 -1.21 8.93 -0.12
CA ALA A 8 -0.30 9.15 -1.24
C ALA A 8 0.47 7.86 -1.59
N LEU A 9 0.87 7.06 -0.59
CA LEU A 9 1.56 5.80 -0.81
C LEU A 9 0.67 4.75 -1.50
N HIS A 10 -0.61 4.63 -1.13
CA HIS A 10 -1.56 3.74 -1.83
C HIS A 10 -1.63 4.06 -3.33
N LEU A 11 -1.72 5.35 -3.67
CA LEU A 11 -1.81 5.80 -5.06
C LEU A 11 -0.49 5.60 -5.82
N ALA A 12 0.64 5.93 -5.20
CA ALA A 12 1.96 5.71 -5.80
C ALA A 12 2.23 4.21 -6.08
N CYS A 13 1.87 3.34 -5.15
CA CYS A 13 1.91 1.88 -5.31
C CYS A 13 0.96 1.40 -6.41
N LYS A 14 -0.25 1.99 -6.50
CA LYS A 14 -1.25 1.64 -7.52
C LYS A 14 -0.78 1.96 -8.93
N TYR A 15 -0.14 3.12 -9.11
CA TYR A 15 0.30 3.59 -10.43
C TYR A 15 1.76 3.25 -10.74
N LYS A 16 2.45 2.50 -9.87
CA LYS A 16 3.86 2.08 -10.03
C LYS A 16 4.84 3.25 -10.11
N HIS A 17 4.56 4.32 -9.37
CA HIS A 17 5.46 5.48 -9.28
C HIS A 17 6.60 5.17 -8.30
N LEU A 18 7.57 4.37 -8.74
CA LEU A 18 8.63 3.82 -7.88
C LEU A 18 9.48 4.88 -7.17
N ASP A 19 9.72 6.02 -7.80
CA ASP A 19 10.48 7.11 -7.19
C ASP A 19 9.69 7.81 -6.08
N GLU A 20 8.39 8.04 -6.30
CA GLU A 20 7.50 8.57 -5.26
C GLU A 20 7.35 7.60 -4.08
N VAL A 21 7.26 6.29 -4.34
CA VAL A 21 7.25 5.25 -3.28
C VAL A 21 8.51 5.31 -2.43
N LYS A 22 9.69 5.45 -3.05
CA LYS A 22 10.96 5.56 -2.32
C LYS A 22 11.03 6.83 -1.48
N THR A 23 10.65 7.97 -2.04
CA THR A 23 10.63 9.24 -1.30
C THR A 23 9.65 9.18 -0.12
N LEU A 24 8.44 8.68 -0.33
CA LEU A 24 7.42 8.59 0.73
C LEU A 24 7.84 7.66 1.88
N ILE A 25 8.51 6.54 1.59
CA ILE A 25 9.04 5.62 2.63
C ILE A 25 10.21 6.24 3.38
N GLN A 26 11.04 7.04 2.72
CA GLN A 26 12.18 7.72 3.35
C GLN A 26 11.74 8.84 4.29
N GLU A 27 10.69 9.57 3.93
CA GLU A 27 10.16 10.67 4.74
C GLU A 27 9.38 10.14 5.97
N ASP A 28 8.62 9.05 5.82
CA ASP A 28 7.96 8.41 6.96
C ASP A 28 7.80 6.88 6.76
N PRO A 29 8.70 6.07 7.33
CA PRO A 29 8.64 4.62 7.19
C PRO A 29 7.56 3.95 8.05
N GLU A 30 7.10 4.59 9.12
CA GLU A 30 6.17 4.00 10.10
C GLU A 30 4.71 4.31 9.77
N GLU A 31 4.41 5.49 9.24
CA GLU A 31 3.03 5.97 9.06
C GLU A 31 2.29 5.31 7.89
N PHE A 32 2.98 4.62 6.97
CA PHE A 32 2.35 4.22 5.71
C PHE A 32 2.32 2.72 5.40
N SER A 33 3.09 1.89 6.13
CA SER A 33 3.23 0.47 5.79
C SER A 33 1.98 -0.37 6.09
N TYR A 34 1.22 -0.01 7.13
CA TYR A 34 0.23 -0.92 7.73
C TYR A 34 -1.23 -0.44 7.71
N TYR A 35 -1.50 0.83 7.37
CA TYR A 35 -2.89 1.31 7.36
C TYR A 35 -3.62 0.84 6.10
N PRO A 36 -4.71 0.07 6.25
CA PRO A 36 -5.54 -0.32 5.13
C PRO A 36 -6.43 0.84 4.68
N ASN A 37 -6.74 0.87 3.38
CA ASN A 37 -7.79 1.72 2.83
C ASN A 37 -9.20 1.12 3.06
N ASN A 38 -10.25 1.76 2.53
CA ASN A 38 -11.64 1.28 2.63
C ASN A 38 -11.90 -0.07 1.90
N PHE A 39 -10.94 -0.56 1.12
CA PHE A 39 -10.97 -1.88 0.49
C PHE A 39 -10.17 -2.92 1.28
N TYR A 40 -9.69 -2.58 2.47
CA TYR A 40 -8.79 -3.39 3.29
C TYR A 40 -7.43 -3.66 2.63
N GLU A 41 -7.02 -2.79 1.71
CA GLU A 41 -5.75 -2.90 1.01
C GLU A 41 -4.72 -1.98 1.65
N THR A 42 -3.56 -2.51 2.04
CA THR A 42 -2.40 -1.69 2.41
C THR A 42 -1.62 -1.28 1.15
N PRO A 43 -0.78 -0.23 1.21
CA PRO A 43 0.06 0.13 0.07
C PRO A 43 0.99 -1.01 -0.37
N LEU A 44 1.46 -1.81 0.60
CA LEU A 44 2.28 -3.00 0.35
C LEU A 44 1.49 -4.07 -0.43
N TYR A 45 0.23 -4.33 -0.06
CA TYR A 45 -0.65 -5.24 -0.78
C TYR A 45 -0.87 -4.79 -2.23
N ILE A 46 -1.14 -3.49 -2.43
CA ILE A 46 -1.32 -2.91 -3.78
C ILE A 46 -0.06 -3.09 -4.63
N THR A 47 1.12 -2.83 -4.05
CA THR A 47 2.42 -2.99 -4.72
C THR A 47 2.64 -4.42 -5.17
N ALA A 48 2.42 -5.39 -4.27
CA ALA A 48 2.62 -6.80 -4.55
C ALA A 48 1.63 -7.35 -5.59
N ARG A 49 0.37 -6.90 -5.54
CA ARG A 49 -0.64 -7.22 -6.56
C ARG A 49 -0.25 -6.70 -7.94
N ASN A 50 0.26 -5.47 -8.03
CA ASN A 50 0.57 -4.83 -9.29
C ASN A 50 1.95 -5.24 -9.87
N GLY A 51 2.87 -5.68 -9.02
CA GLY A 51 4.25 -6.01 -9.37
C GLY A 51 4.47 -7.40 -9.97
N GLY A 52 3.48 -8.30 -9.92
CA GLY A 52 3.59 -9.63 -10.53
C GLY A 52 4.76 -10.45 -9.99
N GLY A 53 4.64 -10.92 -8.74
CA GLY A 53 5.45 -12.02 -8.22
C GLY A 53 6.63 -11.61 -7.35
N GLN A 54 6.36 -11.28 -6.09
CA GLN A 54 7.06 -11.86 -4.94
C GLN A 54 6.33 -11.43 -3.66
N ARG A 55 5.48 -12.35 -3.18
CA ARG A 55 5.13 -12.54 -1.76
C ARG A 55 4.59 -11.29 -1.05
N ALA A 56 3.34 -10.91 -1.31
CA ALA A 56 2.50 -10.38 -0.23
C ALA A 56 1.25 -11.25 -0.11
N ALA A 57 1.45 -12.44 0.45
CA ALA A 57 0.38 -13.11 1.16
C ALA A 57 0.36 -12.49 2.55
N ALA A 58 -0.25 -11.32 2.69
CA ALA A 58 -0.66 -10.80 3.98
C ALA A 58 -2.17 -10.99 4.06
N GLU A 59 -2.52 -12.15 4.59
CA GLU A 59 -3.64 -12.37 5.50
C GLU A 59 -5.01 -11.87 5.00
N LYS A 60 -5.72 -12.77 4.31
CA LYS A 60 -7.19 -12.76 4.19
C LYS A 60 -7.90 -13.10 5.52
N ASP A 61 -7.28 -12.85 6.67
CA ASP A 61 -7.76 -13.32 7.97
C ASP A 61 -7.83 -12.16 8.97
N ILE A 62 -8.74 -11.22 8.72
CA ILE A 62 -9.33 -10.41 9.78
C ILE A 62 -10.82 -10.78 9.83
N GLY A 63 -11.10 -11.79 10.66
CA GLY A 63 -12.24 -11.88 11.56
C GLY A 63 -13.66 -11.94 10.98
N HIS A 64 -14.33 -13.07 11.25
CA HIS A 64 -15.65 -13.00 11.88
C HIS A 64 -15.47 -12.92 13.41
#